data_AF-A0A9X8LWR8-F1
#
_entry.id   AF-A0A9X8LWR8-F1
#
_cell.length_a   1.000
_cell.length_b   1.000
_cell.length_c   1.000
_cell.angle_alpha   90.00
_cell.angle_beta   90.00
_cell.angle_gamma   90.00
#
_symmetry.space_group_name_H-M   'P 1'
#
loop_
_entity.id
_entity.type
_entity.pdbx_description
1 polymer ?
#
loop_
_entity_poly.entity_id
_entity_poly.type
_entity_poly.pdbx_seq_one_letter_code
_entity_poly.pdbx_strand_id
1 'polypeptide(L)'
;MEENKDLEKMEKTNEIVKEVLDKDTLPQEYKLQPLPEPIQSAIESLERVGKTITSVLQALEPQFNKMHSFFESVGVIGQRISEMLKEFDVTKHLNNIRDIAQKAEKITIKFKSIMVEIGFPPHEFIPIHCMVYTVELYNEKGITYTKRFIERYMTLFTYNQKSIVSIYKSWEQAKWLEKRMPILNSAIDGHLNGYYALTIPVMLAQIEGVLVEGMLILGAVKPNSDIKYTNQKNFLKKFLLDEKGSFSYDEQIEQFYIKTILANFDRGKEIKSDLSRHAILHGEDVNYGKKINSLKAILVFDYISSKLDELYRDIEKSKQRMRDVTENNLIKQ
;
A
#
# COMPACT_ATOMS: atom_id res chain seq x y z
N MET A 1 -35.44 16.84 -12.93
CA MET A 1 -34.76 17.35 -14.14
C MET A 1 -33.23 17.24 -14.05
N GLU A 2 -32.66 17.03 -12.85
CA GLU A 2 -31.23 16.72 -12.65
C GLU A 2 -30.88 15.23 -12.84
N GLU A 3 -31.77 14.29 -12.48
CA GLU A 3 -31.52 12.85 -12.69
C GLU A 3 -31.32 12.43 -14.16
N ASN A 4 -31.93 13.13 -15.11
CA ASN A 4 -31.76 12.83 -16.54
C ASN A 4 -30.40 13.26 -17.10
N LYS A 5 -29.69 14.20 -16.45
CA LYS A 5 -28.35 14.62 -16.90
C LYS A 5 -27.25 13.65 -16.46
N ASP A 6 -27.46 12.94 -15.35
CA ASP A 6 -26.52 11.94 -14.85
C ASP A 6 -26.63 10.61 -15.61
N LEU A 7 -27.85 10.25 -16.07
CA LEU A 7 -28.08 9.12 -16.97
C LEU A 7 -27.43 9.32 -18.35
N GLU A 8 -27.57 10.51 -18.96
CA GLU A 8 -26.89 10.83 -20.23
C GLU A 8 -25.36 10.84 -20.12
N LYS A 9 -24.81 11.22 -18.96
CA LYS A 9 -23.36 11.18 -18.68
C LYS A 9 -22.85 9.75 -18.50
N MET A 10 -23.63 8.87 -17.87
CA MET A 10 -23.31 7.45 -17.73
C MET A 10 -23.37 6.72 -19.08
N GLU A 11 -24.34 7.03 -19.93
CA GLU A 11 -24.45 6.41 -21.26
C GLU A 11 -23.28 6.81 -22.18
N LYS A 12 -22.89 8.09 -22.22
CA LYS A 12 -21.70 8.55 -22.96
C LYS A 12 -20.39 7.94 -22.43
N THR A 13 -20.29 7.72 -21.12
CA THR A 13 -19.12 7.08 -20.51
C THR A 13 -19.05 5.59 -20.90
N ASN A 14 -20.20 4.92 -21.01
CA ASN A 14 -20.28 3.52 -21.43
C ASN A 14 -20.02 3.32 -22.94
N GLU A 15 -20.37 4.28 -23.79
CA GLU A 15 -20.01 4.25 -25.21
C GLU A 15 -18.50 4.41 -25.42
N ILE A 16 -17.86 5.35 -24.73
CA ILE A 16 -16.39 5.55 -24.80
C ILE A 16 -15.65 4.32 -24.28
N VAL A 17 -16.16 3.66 -23.22
CA VAL A 17 -15.57 2.41 -22.70
C VAL A 17 -15.73 1.26 -23.68
N LYS A 18 -16.84 1.20 -24.45
CA LYS A 18 -17.02 0.20 -25.52
C LYS A 18 -16.09 0.47 -26.70
N GLU A 19 -15.90 1.72 -27.10
CA GLU A 19 -14.99 2.12 -28.18
C GLU A 19 -13.51 1.81 -27.83
N VAL A 20 -13.13 1.93 -26.55
CA VAL A 20 -11.77 1.59 -26.05
C VAL A 20 -11.55 0.08 -25.87
N LEU A 21 -12.63 -0.70 -25.76
CA LEU A 21 -12.58 -2.16 -25.59
C LEU A 21 -12.79 -2.93 -26.89
N ASP A 22 -12.99 -2.26 -28.02
CA ASP A 22 -13.15 -2.90 -29.31
C ASP A 22 -11.80 -3.47 -29.78
N LYS A 23 -11.70 -4.80 -29.78
CA LYS A 23 -10.45 -5.57 -29.89
C LYS A 23 -9.79 -5.50 -31.27
N ASP A 24 -10.42 -4.83 -32.24
CA ASP A 24 -10.03 -4.87 -33.64
C ASP A 24 -9.25 -3.62 -34.14
N THR A 25 -8.89 -2.68 -33.25
CA THR A 25 -8.09 -1.49 -33.62
C THR A 25 -6.62 -1.52 -33.18
N LEU A 26 -6.15 -2.61 -32.57
CA LEU A 26 -4.72 -2.74 -32.21
C LEU A 26 -3.89 -3.10 -33.46
N PRO A 27 -2.78 -2.38 -33.74
CA PRO A 27 -1.85 -2.74 -34.82
C PRO A 27 -1.39 -4.20 -34.68
N GLN A 28 -1.27 -4.93 -35.80
CA GLN A 28 -0.88 -6.36 -35.85
C GLN A 28 0.40 -6.69 -35.05
N GLU A 29 1.23 -5.70 -34.75
CA GLU A 29 2.44 -5.79 -33.93
C GLU A 29 2.19 -6.00 -32.42
N TYR A 30 0.93 -5.90 -31.96
CA TYR A 30 0.51 -6.09 -30.56
C TYR A 30 -0.34 -7.34 -30.32
N LYS A 31 -0.31 -8.33 -31.22
CA LYS A 31 -0.83 -9.67 -30.89
C LYS A 31 -0.07 -10.20 -29.67
N LEU A 32 -0.77 -10.33 -28.54
CA LEU A 32 -0.26 -10.88 -27.28
C LEU A 32 0.53 -12.16 -27.56
N GLN A 33 1.85 -12.10 -27.38
CA GLN A 33 2.64 -13.30 -27.23
C GLN A 33 2.16 -14.05 -25.98
N PRO A 34 2.21 -15.41 -25.98
CA PRO A 34 1.90 -16.17 -24.78
C PRO A 34 2.73 -15.64 -23.61
N LEU A 35 2.06 -15.48 -22.46
CA LEU A 35 2.72 -15.03 -21.24
C LEU A 35 3.96 -15.92 -20.97
N PRO A 36 5.11 -15.34 -20.62
CA PRO A 36 6.30 -16.11 -20.26
C PRO A 36 5.95 -17.22 -19.26
N GLU A 37 6.50 -18.43 -19.42
CA GLU A 37 6.23 -19.59 -18.56
C GLU A 37 6.23 -19.30 -17.05
N PRO A 38 7.10 -18.42 -16.49
CA PRO A 38 7.06 -18.06 -15.07
C PRO A 38 5.78 -17.33 -14.66
N ILE A 39 5.24 -16.45 -15.52
CA ILE A 39 3.96 -15.77 -15.29
C ILE A 39 2.82 -16.77 -15.36
N GLN A 40 2.91 -17.73 -16.28
CA GLN A 40 1.95 -18.82 -16.40
C GLN A 40 1.98 -19.71 -15.15
N SER A 41 3.16 -20.04 -14.64
CA SER A 41 3.37 -20.78 -13.40
C SER A 41 2.90 -20.03 -12.15
N ALA A 42 3.05 -18.71 -12.11
CA ALA A 42 2.57 -17.86 -11.03
C ALA A 42 1.04 -17.72 -11.06
N ILE A 43 0.42 -17.59 -12.24
CA ILE A 43 -1.03 -17.64 -12.43
C ILE A 43 -1.57 -19.01 -12.04
N GLU A 44 -0.92 -20.10 -12.46
CA GLU A 44 -1.28 -21.45 -12.03
C GLU A 44 -1.16 -21.62 -10.51
N SER A 45 -0.15 -21.01 -9.88
CA SER A 45 0.02 -21.05 -8.43
C SER A 45 -1.08 -20.26 -7.71
N LEU A 46 -1.47 -19.10 -8.23
CA LEU A 46 -2.59 -18.30 -7.71
C LEU A 46 -3.94 -18.98 -7.96
N GLU A 47 -4.12 -19.63 -9.11
CA GLU A 47 -5.29 -20.47 -9.38
C GLU A 47 -5.32 -21.70 -8.48
N ARG A 48 -4.17 -22.32 -8.18
CA ARG A 48 -4.09 -23.39 -7.19
C ARG A 48 -4.44 -22.90 -5.80
N VAL A 49 -4.01 -21.69 -5.41
CA VAL A 49 -4.42 -21.06 -4.14
C VAL A 49 -5.92 -20.80 -4.13
N GLY A 50 -6.47 -20.20 -5.17
CA GLY A 50 -7.91 -19.97 -5.33
C GLY A 50 -8.69 -21.28 -5.26
N LYS A 51 -8.29 -22.30 -6.04
CA LYS A 51 -8.88 -23.64 -6.04
C LYS A 51 -8.75 -24.33 -4.68
N THR A 52 -7.64 -24.16 -3.97
CA THR A 52 -7.44 -24.75 -2.63
C THR A 52 -8.31 -24.06 -1.58
N ILE A 53 -8.39 -22.72 -1.59
CA ILE A 53 -9.26 -21.95 -0.70
C ILE A 53 -10.72 -22.28 -1.01
N THR A 54 -11.10 -22.29 -2.29
CA THR A 54 -12.44 -22.67 -2.74
C THR A 54 -12.75 -24.12 -2.41
N SER A 55 -11.83 -25.07 -2.57
CA SER A 55 -12.06 -26.47 -2.21
C SER A 55 -12.17 -26.66 -0.70
N VAL A 56 -11.42 -25.89 0.09
CA VAL A 56 -11.56 -25.87 1.56
C VAL A 56 -12.93 -25.29 1.94
N LEU A 57 -13.33 -24.16 1.34
CA LEU A 57 -14.64 -23.56 1.58
C LEU A 57 -15.79 -24.48 1.14
N GLN A 58 -15.69 -25.12 -0.04
CA GLN A 58 -16.67 -26.07 -0.57
C GLN A 58 -16.70 -27.40 0.21
N ALA A 59 -15.59 -27.84 0.79
CA ALA A 59 -15.55 -29.00 1.66
C ALA A 59 -16.15 -28.70 3.05
N LEU A 60 -16.08 -27.44 3.48
CA LEU A 60 -16.64 -26.97 4.74
C LEU A 60 -18.10 -26.50 4.60
N GLU A 61 -18.55 -26.06 3.44
CA GLU A 61 -19.89 -25.52 3.18
C GLU A 61 -21.03 -26.52 3.48
N PRO A 62 -20.97 -27.81 3.06
CA PRO A 62 -21.95 -28.82 3.48
C PRO A 62 -21.89 -29.11 4.98
N GLN A 63 -20.72 -28.94 5.61
CA GLN A 63 -20.53 -29.17 7.04
C GLN A 63 -21.09 -28.02 7.87
N PHE A 64 -20.91 -26.77 7.43
CA PHE A 64 -21.53 -25.57 8.02
C PHE A 64 -23.05 -25.60 7.87
N ASN A 65 -23.57 -26.03 6.71
CA ASN A 65 -25.02 -26.15 6.50
C ASN A 65 -25.65 -27.27 7.33
N LYS A 66 -24.97 -28.42 7.50
CA LYS A 66 -25.39 -29.47 8.44
C LYS A 66 -25.29 -29.00 9.89
N MET A 67 -24.26 -28.25 10.24
CA MET A 67 -24.04 -27.68 11.56
C MET A 67 -25.12 -26.64 11.92
N HIS A 68 -25.56 -25.82 10.94
CA HIS A 68 -26.66 -24.87 11.12
C HIS A 68 -27.99 -25.58 11.41
N SER A 69 -28.32 -26.66 10.70
CA SER A 69 -29.51 -27.48 10.98
C SER A 69 -29.44 -28.26 12.30
N PHE A 70 -28.24 -28.45 12.86
CA PHE A 70 -28.00 -29.22 14.08
C PHE A 70 -27.91 -28.33 15.33
N PHE A 71 -27.56 -27.04 15.19
CA PHE A 71 -27.63 -26.06 16.27
C PHE A 71 -29.07 -25.79 16.76
N GLU A 72 -30.08 -26.15 15.96
CA GLU A 72 -31.48 -26.17 16.38
C GLU A 72 -31.86 -27.38 17.26
N SER A 73 -31.04 -28.44 17.31
CA SER A 73 -31.30 -29.65 18.11
C SER A 73 -30.07 -30.04 18.95
N VAL A 74 -29.91 -29.46 20.14
CA VAL A 74 -28.76 -29.77 21.01
C VAL A 74 -28.84 -31.21 21.54
N GLY A 75 -27.73 -31.96 21.53
CA GLY A 75 -27.66 -33.23 22.28
C GLY A 75 -26.37 -34.06 22.22
N VAL A 76 -25.64 -34.14 21.09
CA VAL A 76 -24.46 -35.05 20.99
C VAL A 76 -23.36 -34.41 20.17
N ILE A 77 -22.53 -33.58 20.82
CA ILE A 77 -21.57 -32.68 20.14
C ILE A 77 -20.18 -33.33 19.94
N GLY A 78 -19.67 -34.12 20.89
CA GLY A 78 -18.24 -34.49 20.88
C GLY A 78 -17.84 -35.60 19.89
N GLN A 79 -18.66 -36.64 19.73
CA GLN A 79 -18.24 -37.87 19.06
C GLN A 79 -18.31 -37.79 17.53
N ARG A 80 -19.39 -37.20 16.99
CA ARG A 80 -19.58 -37.06 15.54
C ARG A 80 -18.69 -35.98 14.91
N ILE A 81 -18.40 -34.89 15.63
CA ILE A 81 -17.44 -33.87 15.16
C ILE A 81 -16.03 -34.47 15.10
N SER A 82 -15.66 -35.29 16.09
CA SER A 82 -14.37 -36.02 16.11
C SER A 82 -14.25 -37.04 14.96
N GLU A 83 -15.33 -37.76 14.63
CA GLU A 83 -15.36 -38.69 13.50
C GLU A 83 -15.28 -37.97 12.14
N MET A 84 -15.99 -36.86 11.96
CA MET A 84 -15.92 -36.06 10.73
C MET A 84 -14.54 -35.40 10.52
N LEU A 85 -13.89 -34.95 11.61
CA LEU A 85 -12.54 -34.38 11.54
C LEU A 85 -11.43 -35.43 11.30
N LYS A 86 -11.72 -36.74 11.50
CA LYS A 86 -10.77 -37.81 11.17
C LYS A 86 -10.72 -38.14 9.68
N GLU A 87 -11.81 -37.94 8.95
CA GLU A 87 -11.86 -38.15 7.49
C GLU A 87 -11.33 -36.95 6.70
N PHE A 88 -11.36 -35.75 7.29
CA PHE A 88 -10.78 -34.55 6.71
C PHE A 88 -9.33 -34.40 7.14
N ASP A 89 -8.37 -34.58 6.22
CA ASP A 89 -6.94 -34.39 6.50
C ASP A 89 -6.60 -32.89 6.58
N VAL A 90 -7.04 -32.27 7.69
CA VAL A 90 -6.77 -30.89 8.07
C VAL A 90 -5.27 -30.64 8.05
N THR A 91 -4.47 -31.61 8.50
CA THR A 91 -3.04 -31.47 8.68
C THR A 91 -2.32 -31.30 7.34
N LYS A 92 -2.68 -32.08 6.31
CA LYS A 92 -2.14 -31.94 4.96
C LYS A 92 -2.49 -30.62 4.29
N HIS A 93 -3.73 -30.14 4.44
CA HIS A 93 -4.15 -28.85 3.87
C HIS A 93 -3.51 -27.66 4.60
N LEU A 94 -3.38 -27.73 5.93
CA LEU A 94 -2.65 -26.74 6.72
C LEU A 94 -1.16 -26.69 6.36
N ASN A 95 -0.52 -27.83 6.11
CA ASN A 95 0.88 -27.89 5.66
C ASN A 95 1.06 -27.23 4.28
N ASN A 96 0.16 -27.48 3.33
CA ASN A 96 0.19 -26.81 2.02
C ASN A 96 0.00 -25.29 2.14
N ILE A 97 -0.92 -24.83 3.00
CA ILE A 97 -1.11 -23.39 3.26
C ILE A 97 0.14 -22.77 3.88
N ARG A 98 0.76 -23.47 4.84
CA ARG A 98 2.01 -23.04 5.48
C ARG A 98 3.14 -22.88 4.47
N ASP A 99 3.32 -23.83 3.56
CA ASP A 99 4.38 -23.79 2.55
C ASP A 99 4.17 -22.63 1.56
N ILE A 100 2.92 -22.38 1.17
CA ILE A 100 2.55 -21.24 0.30
C ILE A 100 2.81 -19.92 1.02
N ALA A 101 2.42 -19.81 2.30
CA ALA A 101 2.66 -18.62 3.10
C ALA A 101 4.16 -18.34 3.25
N GLN A 102 4.98 -19.37 3.50
CA GLN A 102 6.44 -19.23 3.57
C GLN A 102 7.07 -18.79 2.25
N LYS A 103 6.56 -19.28 1.11
CA LYS A 103 7.02 -18.83 -0.21
C LYS A 103 6.64 -17.37 -0.47
N ALA A 104 5.39 -17.00 -0.17
CA ALA A 104 4.90 -15.63 -0.30
C ALA A 104 5.69 -14.65 0.58
N GLU A 105 6.00 -15.05 1.81
CA GLU A 105 6.84 -14.29 2.73
C GLU A 105 8.25 -14.07 2.17
N LYS A 106 8.92 -15.13 1.70
CA LYS A 106 10.25 -15.04 1.08
C LYS A 106 10.26 -14.12 -0.15
N ILE A 107 9.25 -14.23 -1.01
CA ILE A 107 9.08 -13.36 -2.18
C ILE A 107 8.91 -11.91 -1.74
N THR A 108 8.05 -11.67 -0.75
CA THR A 108 7.77 -10.33 -0.22
C THR A 108 9.04 -9.70 0.36
N ILE A 109 9.81 -10.42 1.17
CA ILE A 109 11.08 -9.95 1.73
C ILE A 109 12.09 -9.62 0.63
N LYS A 110 12.20 -10.47 -0.39
CA LYS A 110 13.15 -10.23 -1.48
C LYS A 110 12.74 -9.03 -2.33
N PHE A 111 11.46 -8.93 -2.66
CA PHE A 111 10.88 -7.78 -3.36
C PHE A 111 11.15 -6.47 -2.60
N LYS A 112 10.85 -6.45 -1.30
CA LYS A 112 11.15 -5.36 -0.37
C LYS A 112 12.59 -4.86 -0.48
N SER A 113 13.55 -5.77 -0.40
CA SER A 113 14.97 -5.45 -0.50
C SER A 113 15.34 -4.86 -1.87
N ILE A 114 14.81 -5.43 -2.97
CA ILE A 114 15.05 -4.91 -4.32
C ILE A 114 14.53 -3.48 -4.46
N MET A 115 13.32 -3.19 -3.95
CA MET A 115 12.72 -1.85 -4.02
C MET A 115 13.60 -0.79 -3.34
N VAL A 116 14.14 -1.09 -2.16
CA VAL A 116 15.10 -0.21 -1.48
C VAL A 116 16.37 -0.03 -2.30
N GLU A 117 16.92 -1.11 -2.85
CA GLU A 117 18.18 -1.08 -3.62
C GLU A 117 18.06 -0.22 -4.89
N ILE A 118 16.92 -0.29 -5.60
CA ILE A 118 16.68 0.55 -6.78
C ILE A 118 16.32 1.99 -6.43
N GLY A 119 16.09 2.29 -5.16
CA GLY A 119 15.68 3.60 -4.67
C GLY A 119 14.23 3.92 -5.02
N PHE A 120 13.31 2.97 -4.86
CA PHE A 120 11.87 3.17 -5.01
C PHE A 120 11.18 2.81 -3.68
N PRO A 121 10.30 3.69 -3.14
CA PRO A 121 9.63 3.41 -1.87
C PRO A 121 8.63 2.27 -2.09
N PRO A 122 8.78 1.14 -1.39
CA PRO A 122 7.79 0.09 -1.54
C PRO A 122 6.48 0.49 -0.85
N HIS A 123 5.37 -0.10 -1.28
CA HIS A 123 4.03 0.32 -0.85
C HIS A 123 3.13 -0.91 -0.67
N GLU A 124 2.16 -0.84 0.24
CA GLU A 124 1.41 -2.03 0.69
C GLU A 124 0.57 -2.67 -0.42
N PHE A 125 0.05 -1.88 -1.36
CA PHE A 125 -0.90 -2.36 -2.37
C PHE A 125 -0.23 -2.82 -3.67
N ILE A 126 0.88 -3.57 -3.58
CA ILE A 126 1.51 -4.18 -4.74
C ILE A 126 1.01 -5.62 -4.90
N PRO A 127 0.39 -5.99 -6.03
CA PRO A 127 -0.06 -7.37 -6.25
C PRO A 127 1.10 -8.37 -6.21
N ILE A 128 0.88 -9.55 -5.63
CA ILE A 128 1.95 -10.56 -5.46
C ILE A 128 2.59 -11.02 -6.77
N HIS A 129 1.83 -11.05 -7.88
CA HIS A 129 2.39 -11.37 -9.20
C HIS A 129 3.41 -10.31 -9.67
N CYS A 130 3.19 -9.04 -9.35
CA CYS A 130 4.16 -7.97 -9.61
C CYS A 130 5.43 -8.19 -8.77
N MET A 131 5.30 -8.64 -7.52
CA MET A 131 6.44 -8.94 -6.65
C MET A 131 7.28 -10.09 -7.20
N VAL A 132 6.64 -11.20 -7.60
CA VAL A 132 7.30 -12.36 -8.23
C VAL A 132 8.06 -11.93 -9.47
N TYR A 133 7.39 -11.24 -10.38
CA TYR A 133 7.99 -10.79 -11.63
C TYR A 133 9.21 -9.87 -11.39
N THR A 134 9.13 -8.98 -10.40
CA THR A 134 10.25 -8.11 -10.03
C THR A 134 11.46 -8.91 -9.55
N VAL A 135 11.23 -9.92 -8.71
CA VAL A 135 12.28 -10.79 -8.18
C VAL A 135 12.95 -11.59 -9.30
N GLU A 136 12.17 -12.13 -10.23
CA GLU A 136 12.66 -12.87 -11.41
C GLU A 136 13.47 -11.95 -12.31
N LEU A 137 12.93 -10.78 -12.64
CA LEU A 137 13.60 -9.83 -13.50
C LEU A 137 14.94 -9.38 -12.92
N TYR A 138 15.00 -9.14 -11.60
CA TYR A 138 16.24 -8.84 -10.89
C TYR A 138 17.27 -9.97 -11.01
N ASN A 139 16.84 -11.21 -10.82
CA ASN A 139 17.74 -12.37 -10.93
C ASN A 139 18.29 -12.54 -12.35
N GLU A 140 17.46 -12.32 -13.37
CA GLU A 140 17.82 -12.61 -14.77
C GLU A 140 18.57 -11.46 -15.45
N LYS A 141 18.17 -10.21 -15.17
CA LYS A 141 18.63 -9.02 -15.90
C LYS A 141 19.45 -8.05 -15.04
N GLY A 142 19.50 -8.29 -13.72
CA GLY A 142 20.22 -7.45 -12.77
C GLY A 142 19.55 -6.11 -12.50
N ILE A 143 20.13 -5.39 -11.54
CA ILE A 143 19.55 -4.19 -10.94
C ILE A 143 19.23 -3.07 -11.94
N THR A 144 20.13 -2.79 -12.89
CA THR A 144 19.98 -1.65 -13.81
C THR A 144 18.75 -1.81 -14.70
N TYR A 145 18.53 -3.02 -15.23
CA TYR A 145 17.36 -3.31 -16.06
C TYR A 145 16.09 -3.29 -15.21
N THR A 146 16.13 -3.95 -14.05
CA THR A 146 14.99 -4.00 -13.12
C THR A 146 14.54 -2.61 -12.69
N LYS A 147 15.48 -1.72 -12.34
CA LYS A 147 15.16 -0.33 -11.99
C LYS A 147 14.42 0.37 -13.12
N ARG A 148 14.95 0.34 -14.34
CA ARG A 148 14.32 0.99 -15.51
C ARG A 148 12.92 0.44 -15.78
N PHE A 149 12.76 -0.88 -15.68
CA PHE A 149 11.47 -1.53 -15.88
C PHE A 149 10.47 -1.11 -14.81
N ILE A 150 10.84 -1.22 -13.53
CA ILE A 150 9.96 -0.93 -12.39
C ILE A 150 9.56 0.55 -12.37
N GLU A 151 10.48 1.48 -12.58
CA GLU A 151 10.15 2.90 -12.62
C GLU A 151 9.12 3.21 -13.72
N ARG A 152 9.26 2.58 -14.90
CA ARG A 152 8.29 2.74 -16.00
C ARG A 152 6.96 2.03 -15.71
N TYR A 153 7.01 0.81 -15.19
CA TYR A 153 5.83 0.01 -14.89
C TYR A 153 4.97 0.67 -13.81
N MET A 154 5.60 1.11 -12.71
CA MET A 154 4.93 1.81 -11.61
C MET A 154 4.30 3.11 -12.08
N THR A 155 5.00 3.88 -12.92
CA THR A 155 4.52 5.19 -13.38
C THR A 155 3.42 5.12 -14.44
N LEU A 156 3.38 4.06 -15.24
CA LEU A 156 2.42 3.92 -16.36
C LEU A 156 1.22 3.05 -16.02
N PHE A 157 1.41 1.97 -15.26
CA PHE A 157 0.39 0.95 -15.04
C PHE A 157 -0.11 0.96 -13.60
N THR A 158 0.78 0.81 -12.61
CA THR A 158 0.39 0.66 -11.19
C THR A 158 -0.18 1.96 -10.61
N TYR A 159 0.59 3.05 -10.71
CA TYR A 159 0.24 4.37 -10.18
C TYR A 159 -0.07 5.34 -11.32
N ASN A 160 -1.02 4.94 -12.17
CA ASN A 160 -1.59 5.81 -13.18
C ASN A 160 -2.48 6.91 -12.53
N GLN A 161 -3.00 7.82 -13.34
CA GLN A 161 -3.84 8.93 -12.87
C GLN A 161 -5.03 8.48 -11.99
N LYS A 162 -5.71 7.38 -12.33
CA LYS A 162 -6.83 6.88 -11.52
C LYS A 162 -6.36 6.42 -10.15
N SER A 163 -5.21 5.73 -10.09
CA SER A 163 -4.61 5.29 -8.83
C SER A 163 -4.20 6.48 -7.96
N ILE A 164 -3.60 7.52 -8.54
CA ILE A 164 -3.22 8.74 -7.81
C ILE A 164 -4.45 9.48 -7.25
N VAL A 165 -5.53 9.57 -8.04
CA VAL A 165 -6.81 10.13 -7.56
C VAL A 165 -7.40 9.27 -6.43
N SER A 166 -7.26 7.94 -6.50
CA SER A 166 -7.71 7.06 -5.43
C SER A 166 -6.93 7.27 -4.13
N ILE A 167 -5.62 7.49 -4.23
CA ILE A 167 -4.76 7.85 -3.09
C ILE A 167 -5.23 9.19 -2.50
N TYR A 168 -5.43 10.22 -3.32
CA TYR A 168 -5.94 11.51 -2.85
C TYR A 168 -7.29 11.38 -2.10
N LYS A 169 -8.21 10.58 -2.64
CA LYS A 169 -9.52 10.33 -2.01
C LYS A 169 -9.43 9.60 -0.67
N SER A 170 -8.40 8.77 -0.45
CA SER A 170 -8.19 8.16 0.86
C SER A 170 -7.76 9.21 1.88
N TRP A 171 -6.93 10.18 1.47
CA TRP A 171 -6.52 11.30 2.32
C TRP A 171 -7.68 12.22 2.70
N GLU A 172 -8.63 12.47 1.79
CA GLU A 172 -9.85 13.25 2.08
C GLU A 172 -10.70 12.65 3.20
N GLN A 173 -10.64 11.32 3.38
CA GLN A 173 -11.39 10.62 4.42
C GLN A 173 -10.68 10.66 5.79
N ALA A 174 -9.41 11.09 5.83
CA ALA A 174 -8.63 11.22 7.05
C ALA A 174 -8.85 12.60 7.68
N LYS A 175 -9.75 12.68 8.67
CA LYS A 175 -10.13 13.96 9.32
C LYS A 175 -8.94 14.76 9.84
N TRP A 176 -7.88 14.10 10.30
CA TRP A 176 -6.69 14.77 10.83
C TRP A 176 -5.85 15.46 9.74
N LEU A 177 -6.04 15.13 8.46
CA LEU A 177 -5.39 15.80 7.32
C LEU A 177 -6.17 17.01 6.78
N GLU A 178 -7.37 17.31 7.32
CA GLU A 178 -8.28 18.34 6.78
C GLU A 178 -7.58 19.69 6.52
N LYS A 179 -6.75 20.15 7.47
CA LYS A 179 -6.02 21.43 7.35
C LYS A 179 -4.97 21.44 6.23
N ARG A 180 -4.51 20.27 5.80
CA ARG A 180 -3.48 20.10 4.76
C ARG A 180 -4.10 19.90 3.38
N MET A 181 -5.38 19.56 3.30
CA MET A 181 -6.05 19.21 2.04
C MET A 181 -5.87 20.25 0.92
N PRO A 182 -5.94 21.58 1.16
CA PRO A 182 -5.68 22.56 0.09
C PRO A 182 -4.27 22.44 -0.52
N ILE A 183 -3.27 22.13 0.31
CA ILE A 183 -1.87 21.95 -0.11
C ILE A 183 -1.72 20.61 -0.85
N LEU A 184 -2.31 19.54 -0.32
CA LEU A 184 -2.25 18.21 -0.91
C LEU A 184 -2.98 18.16 -2.26
N ASN A 185 -4.14 18.81 -2.38
CA ASN A 185 -4.85 18.96 -3.65
C ASN A 185 -3.97 19.65 -4.70
N SER A 186 -3.34 20.77 -4.33
CA SER A 186 -2.42 21.48 -5.23
C SER A 186 -1.23 20.62 -5.67
N ALA A 187 -0.69 19.78 -4.77
CA ALA A 187 0.41 18.88 -5.09
C ALA A 187 -0.01 17.76 -6.07
N ILE A 188 -1.20 17.19 -5.87
CA ILE A 188 -1.78 16.14 -6.72
C ILE A 188 -2.13 16.71 -8.09
N ASP A 189 -2.80 17.86 -8.16
CA ASP A 189 -3.06 18.56 -9.41
C ASP A 189 -1.75 18.88 -10.14
N GLY A 190 -0.72 19.31 -9.41
CA GLY A 190 0.62 19.49 -9.95
C GLY A 190 1.20 18.23 -10.57
N HIS A 191 1.07 17.07 -9.90
CA HIS A 191 1.56 15.79 -10.43
C HIS A 191 0.84 15.40 -11.71
N LEU A 192 -0.50 15.49 -11.70
CA LEU A 192 -1.35 15.10 -12.81
C LEU A 192 -1.13 15.98 -14.05
N ASN A 193 -0.83 17.27 -13.85
CA ASN A 193 -0.54 18.22 -14.92
C ASN A 193 0.95 18.31 -15.31
N GLY A 194 1.82 17.50 -14.70
CA GLY A 194 3.24 17.46 -15.05
C GLY A 194 4.12 18.53 -14.38
N TYR A 195 3.58 19.29 -13.43
CA TYR A 195 4.30 20.29 -12.63
C TYR A 195 5.13 19.65 -11.52
N TYR A 196 5.96 18.67 -11.85
CA TYR A 196 6.73 17.87 -10.89
C TYR A 196 7.68 18.69 -10.03
N ALA A 197 8.27 19.74 -10.61
CA ALA A 197 9.15 20.66 -9.89
C ALA A 197 8.41 21.45 -8.79
N LEU A 198 7.09 21.64 -8.91
CA LEU A 198 6.26 22.23 -7.85
C LEU A 198 5.78 21.17 -6.85
N THR A 199 5.38 19.99 -7.34
CA THR A 199 4.88 18.91 -6.49
C THR A 199 5.94 18.40 -5.51
N ILE A 200 7.17 18.18 -5.96
CA ILE A 200 8.20 17.51 -5.14
C ILE A 200 8.52 18.31 -3.86
N PRO A 201 8.87 19.61 -3.91
CA PRO A 201 9.12 20.40 -2.71
C PRO A 201 7.92 20.45 -1.76
N VAL A 202 6.70 20.56 -2.32
CA VAL A 202 5.46 20.58 -1.53
C VAL A 202 5.27 19.26 -0.78
N MET A 203 5.40 18.12 -1.47
CA MET A 203 5.27 16.80 -0.83
C MET A 203 6.35 16.58 0.23
N LEU A 204 7.61 16.94 -0.05
CA LEU A 204 8.70 16.80 0.93
C LEU A 204 8.46 17.62 2.20
N ALA A 205 7.93 18.84 2.07
CA ALA A 205 7.55 19.66 3.22
C ALA A 205 6.36 19.06 3.99
N GLN A 206 5.36 18.54 3.28
CA GLN A 206 4.19 17.93 3.93
C GLN A 206 4.53 16.63 4.67
N ILE A 207 5.45 15.80 4.14
CA ILE A 207 5.92 14.58 4.82
C ILE A 207 6.48 14.90 6.21
N GLU A 208 7.33 15.92 6.34
CA GLU A 208 7.83 16.32 7.66
C GLU A 208 6.73 16.87 8.56
N GLY A 209 5.84 17.68 7.99
CA GLY A 209 4.71 18.24 8.71
C GLY A 209 3.83 17.16 9.34
N VAL A 210 3.46 16.13 8.58
CA VAL A 210 2.60 15.04 9.09
C VAL A 210 3.32 14.17 10.12
N LEU A 211 4.63 13.95 9.98
CA LEU A 211 5.40 13.23 11.00
C LEU A 211 5.42 13.98 12.33
N VAL A 212 5.68 15.29 12.30
CA VAL A 212 5.67 16.13 13.50
C VAL A 212 4.28 16.18 14.15
N GLU A 213 3.23 16.30 13.34
CA GLU A 213 1.86 16.29 13.83
C GLU A 213 1.50 14.94 14.45
N GLY A 214 1.89 13.83 13.82
CA GLY A 214 1.78 12.48 14.39
C GLY A 214 2.50 12.35 15.73
N MET A 215 3.74 12.87 15.85
CA MET A 215 4.47 12.88 17.12
C MET A 215 3.72 13.60 18.24
N LEU A 216 3.08 14.72 17.93
CA LEU A 216 2.32 15.49 18.90
C LEU A 216 1.05 14.76 19.33
N ILE A 217 0.31 14.18 18.39
CA ILE A 217 -0.98 13.55 18.72
C ILE A 217 -0.79 12.20 19.41
N LEU A 218 0.26 11.46 19.08
CA LEU A 218 0.65 10.26 19.81
C LEU A 218 1.33 10.55 21.16
N GLY A 219 1.50 11.83 21.54
CA GLY A 219 2.16 12.23 22.78
C GLY A 219 3.64 11.84 22.85
N ALA A 220 4.27 11.54 21.71
CA ALA A 220 5.69 11.20 21.63
C ALA A 220 6.59 12.40 21.96
N VAL A 221 6.07 13.63 21.78
CA VAL A 221 6.70 14.89 22.18
C VAL A 221 5.66 15.84 22.76
N LYS A 222 6.10 16.73 23.66
CA LYS A 222 5.22 17.76 24.23
C LYS A 222 5.01 18.90 23.22
N PRO A 223 3.84 19.57 23.25
CA PRO A 223 3.68 20.85 22.56
C PRO A 223 4.79 21.83 22.96
N ASN A 224 5.27 22.64 22.01
CA ASN A 224 6.33 23.64 22.20
C ASN A 224 7.72 23.09 22.55
N SER A 225 7.97 21.80 22.33
CA SER A 225 9.32 21.25 22.40
C SER A 225 10.10 21.54 21.10
N ASP A 226 11.41 21.77 21.20
CA ASP A 226 12.29 21.85 20.04
C ASP A 226 12.37 20.47 19.37
N ILE A 227 11.56 20.27 18.32
CA ILE A 227 11.57 19.03 17.54
C ILE A 227 12.70 19.10 16.53
N LYS A 228 13.82 18.46 16.87
CA LYS A 228 15.00 18.38 16.01
C LYS A 228 14.90 17.21 15.03
N TYR A 229 15.78 17.22 14.05
CA TYR A 229 16.02 16.11 13.11
C TYR A 229 16.10 14.74 13.80
N THR A 230 16.84 14.66 14.92
CA THR A 230 16.99 13.42 15.70
C THR A 230 15.67 12.93 16.28
N ASN A 231 14.75 13.83 16.64
CA ASN A 231 13.43 13.46 17.15
C ASN A 231 12.58 12.83 16.05
N GLN A 232 12.56 13.42 14.85
CA GLN A 232 11.80 12.88 13.71
C GLN A 232 12.35 11.51 13.27
N LYS A 233 13.67 11.38 13.16
CA LYS A 233 14.32 10.10 12.83
C LYS A 233 14.02 9.01 13.88
N ASN A 234 14.15 9.34 15.16
CA ASN A 234 13.88 8.38 16.24
C ASN A 234 12.39 8.03 16.32
N PHE A 235 11.52 9.00 16.10
CA PHE A 235 10.08 8.76 16.02
C PHE A 235 9.75 7.86 14.86
N LEU A 236 10.20 8.15 13.64
CA LEU A 236 9.93 7.31 12.48
C LEU A 236 10.41 5.87 12.71
N LYS A 237 11.62 5.71 13.27
CA LYS A 237 12.16 4.39 13.61
C LYS A 237 11.27 3.65 14.61
N LYS A 238 10.83 4.33 15.67
CA LYS A 238 9.96 3.72 16.69
C LYS A 238 8.57 3.42 16.11
N PHE A 239 7.98 4.40 15.43
CA PHE A 239 6.67 4.39 14.82
C PHE A 239 6.52 3.29 13.77
N LEU A 240 7.50 3.13 12.88
CA LEU A 240 7.47 2.11 11.85
C LEU A 240 7.91 0.74 12.39
N LEU A 241 8.91 0.65 13.28
CA LEU A 241 9.48 -0.65 13.66
C LEU A 241 8.87 -1.30 14.92
N ASP A 242 7.96 -0.63 15.65
CA ASP A 242 7.41 -1.18 16.90
C ASP A 242 6.53 -2.43 16.66
N GLU A 243 5.93 -2.62 15.47
CA GLU A 243 5.24 -3.86 15.08
C GLU A 243 5.86 -4.53 13.85
N LYS A 244 6.69 -5.55 14.07
CA LYS A 244 7.34 -6.31 13.00
C LYS A 244 6.44 -7.43 12.47
N GLY A 245 5.56 -7.10 11.54
CA GLY A 245 4.90 -8.08 10.67
C GLY A 245 5.73 -8.34 9.41
N SER A 246 5.94 -9.61 8.99
CA SER A 246 6.72 -9.92 7.78
C SER A 246 6.08 -9.40 6.48
N PHE A 247 4.80 -9.05 6.53
CA PHE A 247 4.07 -8.42 5.43
C PHE A 247 4.16 -6.89 5.40
N SER A 248 4.61 -6.23 6.46
CA SER A 248 4.75 -4.76 6.49
C SER A 248 6.03 -4.25 5.80
N TYR A 249 5.95 -3.08 5.16
CA TYR A 249 7.08 -2.42 4.49
C TYR A 249 7.83 -1.44 5.39
N ASP A 250 7.55 -1.45 6.68
CA ASP A 250 8.01 -0.44 7.64
C ASP A 250 9.52 -0.25 7.68
N GLU A 251 10.29 -1.35 7.75
CA GLU A 251 11.76 -1.25 7.73
C GLU A 251 12.27 -0.67 6.41
N GLN A 252 11.66 -1.04 5.28
CA GLN A 252 12.08 -0.56 3.98
C GLN A 252 11.70 0.91 3.76
N ILE A 253 10.53 1.34 4.26
CA ILE A 253 10.13 2.74 4.26
C ILE A 253 11.03 3.58 5.16
N GLU A 254 11.38 3.09 6.35
CA GLU A 254 12.34 3.75 7.23
C GLU A 254 13.69 3.93 6.53
N GLN A 255 14.21 2.86 5.91
CA GLN A 255 15.47 2.90 5.16
C GLN A 255 15.39 3.87 3.98
N PHE A 256 14.30 3.84 3.20
CA PHE A 256 14.07 4.76 2.09
C PHE A 256 14.03 6.21 2.58
N TYR A 257 13.28 6.48 3.65
CA TYR A 257 13.17 7.82 4.20
C TYR A 257 14.53 8.36 4.67
N ILE A 258 15.30 7.55 5.41
CA ILE A 258 16.61 7.96 5.93
C ILE A 258 17.63 8.13 4.80
N LYS A 259 17.72 7.18 3.86
CA LYS A 259 18.75 7.15 2.82
C LYS A 259 18.45 8.04 1.63
N THR A 260 17.18 8.30 1.36
CA THR A 260 16.75 9.05 0.17
C THR A 260 16.26 10.44 0.57
N ILE A 261 15.25 10.54 1.44
CA ILE A 261 14.65 11.84 1.79
C ILE A 261 15.61 12.64 2.67
N LEU A 262 16.06 12.06 3.79
CA LEU A 262 16.97 12.70 4.74
C LEU A 262 18.44 12.67 4.32
N ALA A 263 18.74 12.27 3.09
CA ALA A 263 20.11 12.23 2.57
C ALA A 263 20.78 13.60 2.72
N ASN A 264 21.95 13.61 3.35
CA ASN A 264 22.81 14.79 3.39
C ASN A 264 23.42 15.04 2.00
N PHE A 265 23.80 16.29 1.76
CA PHE A 265 24.56 16.67 0.58
C PHE A 265 25.70 17.60 0.99
N ASP A 266 26.79 17.56 0.22
CA ASP A 266 27.89 18.50 0.32
C ASP A 266 27.79 19.48 -0.86
N ARG A 267 27.93 20.79 -0.59
CA ARG A 267 27.88 21.82 -1.63
C ARG A 267 28.97 21.60 -2.68
N GLY A 268 28.61 21.74 -3.95
CA GLY A 268 29.52 21.59 -5.09
C GLY A 268 29.96 20.14 -5.34
N LYS A 269 29.38 19.15 -4.66
CA LYS A 269 29.61 17.72 -4.96
C LYS A 269 28.39 17.10 -5.63
N GLU A 270 28.60 15.91 -6.21
CA GLU A 270 27.52 15.12 -6.77
C GLU A 270 26.45 14.77 -5.72
N ILE A 271 25.20 15.04 -6.07
CA ILE A 271 24.03 14.75 -5.24
C ILE A 271 23.68 13.28 -5.41
N LYS A 272 23.75 12.54 -4.30
CA LYS A 272 23.61 11.06 -4.32
C LYS A 272 22.17 10.56 -4.25
N SER A 273 21.22 11.44 -3.91
CA SER A 273 19.81 11.09 -3.75
C SER A 273 18.94 11.99 -4.63
N ASP A 274 18.04 11.36 -5.39
CA ASP A 274 17.09 12.00 -6.29
C ASP A 274 15.93 12.72 -5.55
N LEU A 275 15.82 12.51 -4.24
CA LEU A 275 14.80 13.11 -3.37
C LEU A 275 15.37 13.65 -2.05
N SER A 276 16.66 14.03 -2.02
CA SER A 276 17.22 14.70 -0.84
C SER A 276 16.45 16.00 -0.56
N ARG A 277 15.71 16.05 0.55
CA ARG A 277 15.00 17.28 0.96
C ARG A 277 15.94 18.44 1.14
N HIS A 278 17.14 18.20 1.68
CA HIS A 278 18.12 19.25 1.92
C HIS A 278 18.65 19.78 0.59
N ALA A 279 19.05 18.91 -0.34
CA ALA A 279 19.59 19.35 -1.62
C ALA A 279 18.53 20.11 -2.45
N ILE A 280 17.29 19.61 -2.47
CA ILE A 280 16.18 20.23 -3.22
C ILE A 280 15.75 21.56 -2.59
N LEU A 281 15.45 21.59 -1.29
CA LEU A 281 14.89 22.77 -0.64
C LEU A 281 15.93 23.89 -0.42
N HIS A 282 17.23 23.56 -0.41
CA HIS A 282 18.30 24.56 -0.42
C HIS A 282 18.77 24.95 -1.83
N GLY A 283 18.17 24.38 -2.89
CA GLY A 283 18.42 24.75 -4.28
C GLY A 283 19.73 24.22 -4.87
N GLU A 284 20.37 23.23 -4.24
CA GLU A 284 21.55 22.56 -4.80
C GLU A 284 21.15 21.61 -5.93
N ASP A 285 20.09 20.82 -5.74
CA ASP A 285 19.49 20.04 -6.82
C ASP A 285 18.48 20.93 -7.58
N VAL A 286 18.71 21.13 -8.87
CA VAL A 286 17.79 21.86 -9.77
C VAL A 286 17.16 20.96 -10.82
N ASN A 287 17.57 19.69 -10.90
CA ASN A 287 17.12 18.71 -11.90
C ASN A 287 16.17 17.64 -11.32
N TYR A 288 15.68 17.86 -10.09
CA TYR A 288 14.80 16.94 -9.38
C TYR A 288 13.41 16.79 -10.01
N GLY A 289 12.97 17.74 -10.85
CA GLY A 289 11.61 17.86 -11.41
C GLY A 289 11.18 16.76 -12.40
N LYS A 290 11.19 15.51 -11.96
CA LYS A 290 10.89 14.32 -12.78
C LYS A 290 9.60 13.65 -12.31
N LYS A 291 8.83 13.08 -13.24
CA LYS A 291 7.59 12.33 -12.94
C LYS A 291 7.79 11.25 -11.88
N ILE A 292 8.86 10.48 -12.03
CA ILE A 292 9.22 9.39 -11.12
C ILE A 292 9.51 9.90 -9.70
N ASN A 293 10.22 11.02 -9.55
CA ASN A 293 10.53 11.62 -8.25
C ASN A 293 9.25 12.14 -7.58
N SER A 294 8.37 12.77 -8.34
CA SER A 294 7.07 13.22 -7.86
C SER A 294 6.20 12.04 -7.39
N LEU A 295 6.17 10.94 -8.14
CA LEU A 295 5.49 9.71 -7.75
C LEU A 295 6.06 9.16 -6.44
N LYS A 296 7.39 8.97 -6.35
CA LYS A 296 8.06 8.48 -5.14
C LYS A 296 7.72 9.34 -3.91
N ALA A 297 7.71 10.67 -4.04
CA ALA A 297 7.34 11.58 -2.96
C ALA A 297 5.87 11.41 -2.52
N ILE A 298 4.94 11.22 -3.47
CA ILE A 298 3.54 10.93 -3.18
C ILE A 298 3.38 9.61 -2.43
N LEU A 299 4.04 8.55 -2.88
CA LEU A 299 3.91 7.22 -2.28
C LEU A 299 4.46 7.14 -0.85
N VAL A 300 5.55 7.85 -0.55
CA VAL A 300 6.06 7.93 0.83
C VAL A 300 5.10 8.69 1.73
N PHE A 301 4.57 9.82 1.26
CA PHE A 301 3.55 10.55 2.02
C PHE A 301 2.34 9.66 2.29
N ASP A 302 1.84 8.98 1.25
CA ASP A 302 0.68 8.09 1.35
C ASP A 302 0.90 7.01 2.42
N TYR A 303 2.03 6.31 2.36
CA TYR A 303 2.38 5.27 3.32
C TYR A 303 2.41 5.80 4.77
N ILE A 304 3.15 6.88 5.01
CA ILE A 304 3.29 7.46 6.35
C ILE A 304 1.92 7.94 6.86
N SER A 305 1.15 8.61 6.01
CA SER A 305 -0.16 9.14 6.38
C SER A 305 -1.17 8.03 6.69
N SER A 306 -1.17 6.93 5.93
CA SER A 306 -2.06 5.79 6.16
C SER A 306 -1.74 5.09 7.48
N LYS A 307 -0.45 4.85 7.76
CA LYS A 307 -0.02 4.29 9.06
C LYS A 307 -0.41 5.18 10.23
N LEU A 308 -0.29 6.50 10.08
CA LEU A 308 -0.73 7.43 11.11
C LEU A 308 -2.24 7.35 11.28
N ASP A 309 -3.03 7.36 10.19
CA ASP A 309 -4.49 7.31 10.23
C ASP A 309 -5.03 6.06 10.96
N GLU A 310 -4.41 4.90 10.76
CA GLU A 310 -4.72 3.67 11.50
C GLU A 310 -4.63 3.89 13.02
N LEU A 311 -3.51 4.45 13.51
CA LEU A 311 -3.33 4.75 14.93
C LEU A 311 -4.30 5.82 15.44
N TYR A 312 -4.56 6.87 14.64
CA TYR A 312 -5.55 7.89 14.98
C TYR A 312 -6.93 7.27 15.22
N ARG A 313 -7.37 6.39 14.32
CA ARG A 313 -8.66 5.70 14.45
C ARG A 313 -8.71 4.85 15.71
N ASP A 314 -7.63 4.17 16.06
CA ASP A 314 -7.61 3.32 17.26
C ASP A 314 -7.58 4.12 18.56
N ILE A 315 -6.91 5.28 18.57
CA ILE A 315 -6.97 6.23 19.69
C ILE A 315 -8.39 6.80 19.83
N GLU A 316 -9.02 7.23 18.75
CA GLU A 316 -10.38 7.79 18.81
C GLU A 316 -11.42 6.77 19.23
N LYS A 317 -11.33 5.52 18.74
CA LYS A 317 -12.17 4.40 19.24
C LYS A 317 -11.96 4.19 20.74
N SER A 318 -10.71 4.23 21.21
CA SER A 318 -10.39 4.04 22.63
C SER A 318 -10.95 5.16 23.50
N LYS A 319 -10.83 6.42 23.07
CA LYS A 319 -11.44 7.58 23.74
C LYS A 319 -12.97 7.48 23.78
N GLN A 320 -13.59 7.05 22.69
CA GLN A 320 -15.04 6.87 22.65
C GLN A 320 -15.51 5.82 23.64
N ARG A 321 -14.85 4.65 23.69
CA ARG A 321 -15.14 3.60 24.67
C ARG A 321 -15.03 4.11 26.12
N MET A 322 -14.03 4.94 26.42
CA MET A 322 -13.90 5.53 27.76
C MET A 322 -15.05 6.48 28.08
N ARG A 323 -15.46 7.34 27.13
CA ARG A 323 -16.62 8.24 27.30
C ARG A 323 -17.91 7.45 27.56
N ASP A 324 -18.17 6.41 26.77
CA ASP A 324 -19.35 5.57 26.91
C ASP A 324 -19.40 4.85 28.28
N VAL A 325 -18.23 4.41 28.81
CA VAL A 325 -18.14 3.82 30.15
C VAL A 325 -18.39 4.85 31.25
N THR A 326 -17.86 6.07 31.11
CA THR A 326 -18.09 7.15 32.08
C THR A 326 -19.57 7.57 32.11
N GLU A 327 -20.22 7.72 30.96
CA GLU A 327 -21.66 8.05 30.87
C GLU A 327 -22.55 6.94 31.45
N ASN A 328 -22.25 5.67 31.14
CA ASN A 328 -23.01 4.54 31.70
C ASN A 328 -22.85 4.38 33.22
N ASN A 329 -21.74 4.84 33.80
CA ASN A 329 -21.54 4.86 35.25
C ASN A 329 -22.24 6.05 35.93
N LEU A 330 -22.41 7.17 35.22
CA LEU A 330 -23.16 8.34 35.71
C LEU A 330 -24.69 8.13 35.67
N ILE A 331 -25.20 7.30 34.75
CA ILE A 331 -26.63 6.96 34.66
C ILE A 331 -27.05 5.92 35.70
N LYS A 332 -26.08 5.19 36.29
CA LYS A 332 -26.32 4.16 37.32
C LYS A 332 -26.18 4.65 38.76
N GLN A 333 -25.86 5.94 38.96
CA GLN A 333 -25.89 6.63 40.25
C GLN A 333 -27.11 7.55 40.28
#